data_AF-A0A9P7Z5R6-F1
#
_entry.id   AF-A0A9P7Z5R6-F1
#
_cell.length_a   1.000
_cell.length_b   1.000
_cell.length_c   1.000
_cell.angle_alpha   90.00
_cell.angle_beta   90.00
_cell.angle_gamma   90.00
#
_symmetry.space_group_name_H-M   'P 1'
#
loop_
_entity.id
_entity.type
_entity.pdbx_description
1 polymer ?
#
loop_
_entity_poly.entity_id
_entity_poly.type
_entity_poly.pdbx_seq_one_letter_code
_entity_poly.pdbx_strand_id
1 'polypeptide(L)'
;MLAYLNIPRSQLNDTYIRTEVAPYATGLGGVNEAGNHSFRLADWLWLGLLAVIVLIIRLLERANRHQRHMTAMNLSADQQRFWKQNKSILWWIKKHITYAPIGKTRHNREFKLSSAVNMGTLPSRLHAAILLSWVLINIIACVYLEYSGPNPYRMAAELRGRSGYLALMNVVPLVLLAGRNNPLISWLQISFDTYNLIHRWLGRVVTIEAVVHTCAWAYVKLAETSWEGIRHMIATDAFIGYGTLGTVCLLLIAVLSLSPLRHAFYETFLNIHITLASLTIVAIFVHIKLAGLLELSLTMLALIVIWSYDRFMRLFKLIMLNRKGNKWTIATITALPGEASRVTLHLPRYVKIHCGTHAYLRFAGLNVWESHPFSIAWTMDHLAYFPKHEMDTENGEGRIDFSKSTTDVDFVVHAQTGITRRLYNKAKASGGTVTVRAAIEGPYAGHHSLSSYGHAILFAGSSGISHQLPFVQCLLKGYVDGTVATRKVTLIWIIRHSEHLEWVRPYMEQILPMKRRKELLTIKIYVTRPRNAADMHSASRTVQMFPGRPDVEILVKEEVAAQVGAMCVTVCGPGTLADGVRKAVRQNQETGTIDFIEESFTW
;
A
#
# COMPACT_ATOMS: atom_id res chain seq x y z
N MET A 1 -27.91 -33.84 13.68
CA MET A 1 -27.86 -32.40 13.35
C MET A 1 -28.78 -32.04 12.18
N LEU A 2 -28.72 -32.72 11.02
CA LEU A 2 -29.65 -32.51 9.89
C LEU A 2 -31.11 -32.92 10.14
N ALA A 3 -31.38 -33.83 11.08
CA ALA A 3 -32.74 -34.26 11.42
C ALA A 3 -33.58 -33.21 12.18
N TYR A 4 -32.95 -32.24 12.86
CA TYR A 4 -33.63 -31.14 13.57
C TYR A 4 -33.78 -29.87 12.73
N LEU A 5 -33.11 -29.80 11.56
CA LEU A 5 -33.11 -28.62 10.69
C LEU A 5 -34.35 -28.53 9.78
N ASN A 6 -35.26 -29.50 9.83
CA ASN A 6 -36.32 -29.67 8.83
C ASN A 6 -37.74 -29.79 9.40
N ILE A 7 -37.98 -29.40 10.66
CA ILE A 7 -39.34 -29.35 11.21
C ILE A 7 -40.00 -28.03 10.77
N PRO A 8 -40.92 -28.02 9.79
CA PRO A 8 -41.64 -26.81 9.41
C PRO A 8 -42.40 -26.26 10.62
N ARG A 9 -42.54 -24.93 10.74
CA ARG A 9 -43.28 -24.28 11.83
C ARG A 9 -44.67 -24.90 12.08
N SER A 10 -45.32 -25.38 11.01
CA SER A 10 -46.61 -26.08 11.08
C SER A 10 -46.60 -27.35 11.96
N GLN A 11 -45.43 -27.88 12.31
CA GLN A 11 -45.25 -29.03 13.18
C GLN A 11 -44.77 -28.66 14.60
N LEU A 12 -44.51 -27.38 14.89
CA LEU A 12 -44.14 -26.90 16.23
C LEU A 12 -45.39 -26.39 16.95
N ASN A 13 -45.69 -26.95 18.13
CA ASN A 13 -46.79 -26.45 18.96
C ASN A 13 -46.40 -25.11 19.61
N ASP A 14 -47.37 -24.22 19.82
CA ASP A 14 -47.19 -22.87 20.39
C ASP A 14 -46.48 -22.87 21.74
N THR A 15 -46.66 -23.92 22.54
CA THR A 15 -45.95 -24.11 23.81
C THR A 15 -44.46 -24.27 23.58
N TYR A 16 -44.06 -25.10 22.62
CA TYR A 16 -42.64 -25.32 22.27
C TYR A 16 -42.01 -24.03 21.72
N ILE A 17 -42.73 -23.28 20.89
CA ILE A 17 -42.24 -21.99 20.39
C ILE A 17 -41.96 -21.02 21.56
N ARG A 18 -42.89 -20.93 22.52
CA ARG A 18 -42.74 -20.02 23.67
C ARG A 18 -41.63 -20.42 24.63
N THR A 19 -41.42 -21.72 24.88
CA THR A 19 -40.43 -22.18 25.87
C THR A 19 -39.06 -22.45 25.28
N GLU A 20 -38.98 -22.95 24.05
CA GLU A 20 -37.73 -23.43 23.45
C GLU A 20 -37.18 -22.51 22.35
N VAL A 21 -37.97 -21.58 21.80
CA VAL A 21 -37.53 -20.72 20.67
C VAL A 21 -37.48 -19.25 21.05
N ALA A 22 -38.60 -18.71 21.55
CA ALA A 22 -38.74 -17.29 21.89
C ALA A 22 -37.64 -16.73 22.82
N PRO A 23 -37.13 -17.48 23.83
CA PRO A 23 -36.04 -16.99 24.68
C PRO A 23 -34.75 -16.66 23.94
N TYR A 24 -34.56 -17.22 22.74
CA TYR A 24 -33.35 -17.04 21.92
C TYR A 24 -33.58 -16.11 20.72
N ALA A 25 -34.83 -15.70 20.50
CA ALA A 25 -35.26 -14.97 19.31
C ALA A 25 -35.19 -13.44 19.46
N THR A 26 -34.99 -12.93 20.68
CA THR A 26 -34.90 -11.49 20.97
C THR A 26 -33.71 -11.18 21.88
N GLY A 27 -33.21 -9.94 21.76
CA GLY A 27 -32.12 -9.44 22.63
C GLY A 27 -30.89 -10.34 22.67
N LEU A 28 -30.27 -10.42 23.84
CA LEU A 28 -29.05 -11.20 24.13
C LEU A 28 -29.36 -12.61 24.66
N GLY A 29 -30.61 -13.09 24.56
CA GLY A 29 -30.98 -14.42 25.03
C GLY A 29 -30.17 -15.53 24.35
N GLY A 30 -29.57 -16.42 25.16
CA GLY A 30 -28.68 -17.50 24.71
C GLY A 30 -27.31 -17.05 24.20
N VAL A 31 -26.97 -15.76 24.30
CA VAL A 31 -25.64 -15.27 23.92
C VAL A 31 -24.66 -15.47 25.07
N ASN A 32 -23.52 -16.09 24.78
CA ASN A 32 -22.42 -16.27 25.73
C ASN A 32 -21.55 -15.00 25.79
N GLU A 33 -22.00 -13.99 26.54
CA GLU A 33 -21.31 -12.70 26.66
C GLU A 33 -19.89 -12.85 27.24
N ALA A 34 -19.71 -13.64 28.31
CA ALA A 34 -18.38 -13.86 28.90
C ALA A 34 -17.39 -14.48 27.89
N GLY A 35 -17.87 -15.45 27.11
CA GLY A 35 -17.15 -16.00 25.99
C GLY A 35 -16.84 -14.91 24.94
N ASN A 36 -17.82 -14.12 24.51
CA ASN A 36 -17.63 -13.07 23.51
C ASN A 36 -16.57 -12.05 23.93
N HIS A 37 -16.60 -11.59 25.17
CA HIS A 37 -15.57 -10.71 25.74
C HIS A 37 -14.18 -11.35 25.73
N SER A 38 -14.07 -12.64 26.05
CA SER A 38 -12.78 -13.35 26.08
C SER A 38 -12.14 -13.47 24.69
N PHE A 39 -12.92 -13.87 23.68
CA PHE A 39 -12.41 -13.97 22.30
C PHE A 39 -12.13 -12.60 21.69
N ARG A 40 -12.95 -11.59 21.99
CA ARG A 40 -12.68 -10.18 21.65
C ARG A 40 -11.30 -9.75 22.14
N LEU A 41 -11.00 -10.02 23.42
CA LEU A 41 -9.70 -9.67 24.01
C LEU A 41 -8.57 -10.47 23.36
N ALA A 42 -8.78 -11.76 23.09
CA ALA A 42 -7.78 -12.61 22.42
C ALA A 42 -7.40 -12.08 21.03
N ASP A 43 -8.37 -11.66 20.21
CA ASP A 43 -8.11 -11.11 18.87
C ASP A 43 -7.33 -9.79 18.94
N TRP A 44 -7.70 -8.91 19.86
CA TRP A 44 -7.02 -7.63 20.04
C TRP A 44 -5.62 -7.80 20.62
N LEU A 45 -5.42 -8.75 21.53
CA LEU A 45 -4.11 -9.13 22.03
C LEU A 45 -3.25 -9.71 20.91
N TRP A 46 -3.81 -10.55 20.04
CA TRP A 46 -3.09 -11.09 18.88
C TRP A 46 -2.64 -9.97 17.93
N LEU A 47 -3.54 -9.04 17.57
CA LEU A 47 -3.20 -7.89 16.73
C LEU A 47 -2.16 -6.98 17.38
N GLY A 48 -2.34 -6.67 18.67
CA GLY A 48 -1.43 -5.83 19.44
C GLY A 48 -0.04 -6.45 19.55
N LEU A 49 0.04 -7.74 19.89
CA LEU A 49 1.30 -8.48 19.97
C LEU A 49 1.99 -8.52 18.61
N LEU A 50 1.26 -8.78 17.53
CA LEU A 50 1.82 -8.76 16.17
C LEU A 50 2.40 -7.38 15.84
N ALA A 51 1.68 -6.30 16.15
CA ALA A 51 2.15 -4.94 15.91
C ALA A 51 3.42 -4.62 16.72
N VAL A 52 3.49 -5.05 17.98
CA VAL A 52 4.67 -4.89 18.85
C VAL A 52 5.85 -5.69 18.33
N ILE A 53 5.65 -6.96 17.93
CA ILE A 53 6.71 -7.79 17.34
C ILE A 53 7.28 -7.13 16.08
N VAL A 54 6.41 -6.67 15.18
CA VAL A 54 6.83 -5.96 13.97
C VAL A 54 7.60 -4.69 14.33
N LEU A 55 7.10 -3.89 15.28
CA LEU A 55 7.76 -2.67 15.71
C LEU A 55 9.16 -2.95 16.27
N ILE A 56 9.32 -3.95 17.13
CA ILE A 56 10.63 -4.35 17.68
C ILE A 56 11.58 -4.75 16.55
N ILE A 57 11.13 -5.60 15.61
CA ILE A 57 11.94 -6.01 14.46
C ILE A 57 12.40 -4.78 13.66
N ARG A 58 11.49 -3.82 13.40
CA ARG A 58 11.81 -2.60 12.65
C ARG A 58 12.76 -1.66 13.38
N LEU A 59 12.63 -1.55 14.70
CA LEU A 59 13.56 -0.78 15.53
C LEU A 59 14.96 -1.39 15.48
N LEU A 60 15.08 -2.72 15.59
CA LEU A 60 16.35 -3.44 15.44
C LEU A 60 16.96 -3.24 14.04
N GLU A 61 16.16 -3.36 12.98
CA GLU A 61 16.62 -3.10 11.61
C GLU A 61 17.07 -1.64 11.41
N ARG A 62 16.39 -0.68 12.03
CA ARG A 62 16.77 0.74 12.00
C ARG A 62 18.08 0.98 12.74
N ALA A 63 18.24 0.41 13.93
CA ALA A 63 19.48 0.48 14.71
C ALA A 63 20.66 -0.11 13.93
N ASN A 64 20.48 -1.29 13.33
CA ASN A 64 21.51 -1.93 12.51
C ASN A 64 21.89 -1.09 11.27
N ARG A 65 20.90 -0.52 10.56
CA ARG A 65 21.15 0.40 9.43
C ARG A 65 21.87 1.67 9.86
N HIS A 66 21.52 2.22 11.02
CA HIS A 66 22.16 3.42 11.56
C HIS A 66 23.61 3.13 11.96
N GLN A 67 23.88 2.05 12.69
CA GLN A 67 25.23 1.63 13.02
C GLN A 67 26.07 1.38 11.77
N ARG A 68 25.50 0.71 10.76
CA ARG A 68 26.15 0.51 9.47
C ARG A 68 26.47 1.83 8.77
N HIS A 69 25.53 2.77 8.77
CA HIS A 69 25.74 4.08 8.18
C HIS A 69 26.88 4.83 8.88
N MET A 70 26.82 4.97 10.20
CA MET A 70 27.82 5.70 10.98
C MET A 70 29.22 5.09 10.86
N THR A 71 29.33 3.76 10.83
CA THR A 71 30.62 3.08 10.72
C THR A 71 31.18 3.07 9.29
N ALA A 72 30.36 3.27 8.26
CA ALA A 72 30.79 3.16 6.87
C ALA A 72 30.77 4.48 6.07
N MET A 73 30.16 5.56 6.58
CA MET A 73 29.85 6.78 5.81
C MET A 73 31.04 7.53 5.21
N ASN A 74 32.28 7.22 5.59
CA ASN A 74 33.48 7.78 4.94
C ASN A 74 34.55 6.73 4.59
N LEU A 75 34.22 5.44 4.68
CA LEU A 75 35.18 4.36 4.43
C LEU A 75 35.34 4.09 2.92
N SER A 76 36.54 3.71 2.50
CA SER A 76 36.77 3.23 1.12
C SER A 76 36.09 1.88 0.88
N ALA A 77 36.00 1.45 -0.39
CA ALA A 77 35.34 0.19 -0.75
C ALA A 77 35.96 -1.03 -0.03
N ASP A 78 37.29 -1.08 0.08
CA ASP A 78 38.01 -2.17 0.73
C ASP A 78 37.83 -2.23 2.24
N GLN A 79 37.55 -1.08 2.87
CA GLN A 79 37.36 -0.99 4.31
C GLN A 79 35.96 -1.46 4.76
N GLN A 80 35.01 -1.62 3.84
CA GLN A 80 33.63 -2.02 4.16
C GLN A 80 33.42 -3.54 4.24
N ARG A 81 34.48 -4.35 4.31
CA ARG A 81 34.40 -5.83 4.36
C ARG A 81 33.52 -6.38 5.49
N PHE A 82 33.52 -5.71 6.64
CA PHE A 82 32.70 -6.12 7.79
C PHE A 82 31.22 -6.26 7.44
N TRP A 83 30.67 -5.29 6.71
CA TRP A 83 29.24 -5.24 6.35
C TRP A 83 28.90 -6.05 5.08
N LYS A 84 29.92 -6.47 4.33
CA LYS A 84 29.76 -7.38 3.18
C LYS A 84 29.38 -8.78 3.63
N GLN A 85 30.07 -9.28 4.65
CA GLN A 85 29.86 -10.63 5.16
C GLN A 85 28.56 -10.75 5.94
N ASN A 86 27.91 -11.89 5.76
CA ASN A 86 26.68 -12.22 6.43
C ASN A 86 26.98 -12.91 7.75
N LYS A 87 26.62 -12.26 8.87
CA LYS A 87 26.99 -12.72 10.22
C LYS A 87 25.82 -13.26 11.04
N SER A 88 24.61 -13.17 10.51
CA SER A 88 23.38 -13.45 11.27
C SER A 88 22.53 -14.46 10.54
N ILE A 89 21.81 -15.32 11.27
CA ILE A 89 20.84 -16.25 10.69
C ILE A 89 19.67 -15.58 9.95
N LEU A 90 19.54 -14.24 10.04
CA LEU A 90 18.52 -13.45 9.36
C LEU A 90 18.47 -13.67 7.84
N TRP A 91 19.58 -14.07 7.20
CA TRP A 91 19.57 -14.39 5.77
C TRP A 91 18.67 -15.58 5.44
N TRP A 92 18.60 -16.56 6.33
CA TRP A 92 17.75 -17.74 6.14
C TRP A 92 16.28 -17.33 6.20
N ILE A 93 15.93 -16.47 7.18
CA ILE A 93 14.59 -15.89 7.32
C ILE A 93 14.23 -15.06 6.07
N LYS A 94 15.13 -14.20 5.59
CA LYS A 94 14.93 -13.43 4.35
C LYS A 94 14.69 -14.34 3.14
N LYS A 95 15.53 -15.36 2.97
CA LYS A 95 15.49 -16.31 1.85
C LYS A 95 14.22 -17.15 1.83
N HIS A 96 13.80 -17.69 2.98
CA HIS A 96 12.76 -18.71 3.08
C HIS A 96 11.40 -18.21 3.58
N ILE A 97 11.33 -17.05 4.23
CA ILE A 97 10.12 -16.51 4.88
C ILE A 97 9.75 -15.15 4.29
N THR A 98 10.61 -14.13 4.43
CA THR A 98 10.25 -12.73 4.11
C THR A 98 10.13 -12.47 2.62
N TYR A 99 11.15 -12.84 1.83
CA TYR A 99 11.15 -12.61 0.38
C TYR A 99 10.51 -13.76 -0.39
N ALA A 100 10.27 -14.88 0.27
CA ALA A 100 9.74 -16.07 -0.39
C ALA A 100 8.25 -15.88 -0.75
N PRO A 101 7.87 -16.06 -2.02
CA PRO A 101 6.47 -16.22 -2.38
C PRO A 101 5.93 -17.54 -1.81
N ILE A 102 4.60 -17.64 -1.70
CA ILE A 102 3.94 -18.91 -1.34
C ILE A 102 4.34 -20.01 -2.34
N GLY A 103 4.27 -19.69 -3.64
CA GLY A 103 4.64 -20.60 -4.72
C GLY A 103 6.13 -20.54 -5.10
N LYS A 104 6.43 -20.85 -6.37
CA LYS A 104 7.81 -20.90 -6.88
C LYS A 104 8.43 -19.51 -7.03
N THR A 105 7.83 -18.66 -7.86
CA THR A 105 8.40 -17.35 -8.24
C THR A 105 7.42 -16.19 -8.21
N ARG A 106 6.11 -16.46 -8.23
CA ARG A 106 5.08 -15.43 -8.41
C ARG A 106 4.74 -14.73 -7.09
N HIS A 107 4.91 -13.42 -7.05
CA HIS A 107 4.44 -12.56 -5.96
C HIS A 107 3.73 -11.34 -6.54
N ASN A 108 4.45 -10.57 -7.37
CA ASN A 108 3.98 -9.30 -7.89
C ASN A 108 3.24 -9.44 -9.24
N ARG A 109 3.41 -10.57 -9.92
CA ARG A 109 2.53 -10.91 -11.05
C ARG A 109 1.14 -11.31 -10.54
N GLU A 110 0.13 -10.56 -10.99
CA GLU A 110 -1.29 -10.83 -10.72
C GLU A 110 -1.70 -12.29 -10.96
N PHE A 111 -2.38 -12.88 -9.99
CA PHE A 111 -2.99 -14.20 -10.10
C PHE A 111 -4.34 -14.08 -10.79
N LYS A 112 -4.44 -14.54 -12.04
CA LYS A 112 -5.67 -14.52 -12.83
C LYS A 112 -6.29 -15.92 -12.81
N LEU A 113 -7.50 -16.04 -12.27
CA LEU A 113 -8.33 -17.26 -12.37
C LEU A 113 -8.92 -17.39 -13.78
N SER A 114 -9.18 -16.26 -14.44
CA SER A 114 -9.57 -16.17 -15.85
C SER A 114 -9.10 -14.85 -16.45
N SER A 115 -9.28 -14.64 -17.76
CA SER A 115 -8.97 -13.36 -18.41
C SER A 115 -9.73 -12.17 -17.78
N ALA A 116 -10.92 -12.43 -17.21
CA ALA A 116 -11.77 -11.46 -16.56
C ALA A 116 -11.58 -11.39 -15.02
N VAL A 117 -11.20 -12.48 -14.37
CA VAL A 117 -11.11 -12.58 -12.89
C VAL A 117 -9.65 -12.58 -12.44
N ASN A 118 -9.21 -11.46 -11.87
CA ASN A 118 -7.89 -11.29 -11.27
C ASN A 118 -8.01 -11.23 -9.72
N MET A 119 -7.33 -12.12 -9.02
CA MET A 119 -7.36 -12.20 -7.55
C MET A 119 -6.27 -11.34 -6.87
N GLY A 120 -5.56 -10.51 -7.63
CA GLY A 120 -4.50 -9.63 -7.15
C GLY A 120 -3.14 -10.33 -7.03
N THR A 121 -2.22 -9.71 -6.30
CA THR A 121 -0.87 -10.23 -6.03
C THR A 121 -0.90 -11.33 -4.97
N LEU A 122 -0.02 -12.33 -5.11
CA LEU A 122 0.09 -13.42 -4.14
C LEU A 122 0.90 -12.94 -2.92
N PRO A 123 0.45 -13.19 -1.67
CA PRO A 123 1.22 -12.81 -0.50
C PRO A 123 2.62 -13.48 -0.47
N SER A 124 3.56 -12.87 0.24
CA SER A 124 4.78 -13.59 0.68
C SER A 124 4.38 -14.66 1.70
N ARG A 125 5.25 -15.62 2.00
CA ARG A 125 4.96 -16.65 3.02
C ARG A 125 4.67 -16.04 4.38
N LEU A 126 5.38 -14.97 4.75
CA LEU A 126 5.11 -14.24 5.98
C LEU A 126 3.71 -13.63 5.99
N HIS A 127 3.34 -12.89 4.94
CA HIS A 127 2.00 -12.30 4.84
C HIS A 127 0.91 -13.39 4.82
N ALA A 128 1.16 -14.51 4.14
CA ALA A 128 0.25 -15.65 4.08
C ALA A 128 0.08 -16.30 5.45
N ALA A 129 1.16 -16.50 6.20
CA ALA A 129 1.12 -17.08 7.55
C ALA A 129 0.32 -16.19 8.50
N ILE A 130 0.57 -14.87 8.49
CA ILE A 130 -0.17 -13.89 9.31
C ILE A 130 -1.67 -13.90 8.97
N LEU A 131 -2.00 -13.86 7.68
CA LEU A 131 -3.40 -13.90 7.23
C LEU A 131 -4.07 -15.22 7.58
N LEU A 132 -3.38 -16.35 7.40
CA LEU A 132 -3.92 -17.67 7.72
C LEU A 132 -4.17 -17.83 9.21
N SER A 133 -3.22 -17.42 10.06
CA SER A 133 -3.42 -17.47 11.51
C SER A 133 -4.59 -16.59 11.94
N TRP A 134 -4.74 -15.41 11.34
CA TRP A 134 -5.85 -14.51 11.64
C TRP A 134 -7.21 -15.11 11.26
N VAL A 135 -7.33 -15.62 10.04
CA VAL A 135 -8.55 -16.28 9.56
C VAL A 135 -8.86 -17.52 10.41
N LEU A 136 -7.85 -18.30 10.78
CA LEU A 136 -8.01 -19.49 11.61
C LEU A 136 -8.52 -19.14 13.00
N ILE A 137 -7.99 -18.10 13.65
CA ILE A 137 -8.47 -17.65 14.97
C ILE A 137 -9.94 -17.25 14.91
N ASN A 138 -10.35 -16.47 13.90
CA ASN A 138 -11.76 -16.07 13.73
C ASN A 138 -12.68 -17.27 13.47
N ILE A 139 -12.24 -18.23 12.64
CA ILE A 139 -12.98 -19.48 12.43
C ILE A 139 -13.11 -20.26 13.73
N ILE A 140 -11.99 -20.51 14.43
CA ILE A 140 -11.98 -21.23 15.71
C ILE A 140 -12.92 -20.55 16.71
N ALA A 141 -12.88 -19.22 16.82
CA ALA A 141 -13.76 -18.47 17.68
C ALA A 141 -15.24 -18.66 17.31
N CYS A 142 -15.57 -18.68 16.01
CA CYS A 142 -16.93 -18.92 15.53
C CYS A 142 -17.44 -20.35 15.78
N VAL A 143 -16.58 -21.38 15.70
CA VAL A 143 -16.96 -22.78 15.98
C VAL A 143 -16.79 -23.18 17.45
N TYR A 144 -16.10 -22.40 18.28
CA TYR A 144 -16.01 -22.65 19.71
C TYR A 144 -17.31 -22.19 20.41
N LEU A 145 -18.30 -23.08 20.38
CA LEU A 145 -19.64 -22.88 20.95
C LEU A 145 -19.95 -23.97 21.97
N GLU A 146 -20.93 -23.73 22.82
CA GLU A 146 -21.40 -24.71 23.79
C GLU A 146 -22.35 -25.73 23.14
N TYR A 147 -21.76 -26.82 22.64
CA TYR A 147 -22.49 -27.94 22.03
C TYR A 147 -23.23 -28.82 23.05
N SER A 148 -22.96 -28.67 24.34
CA SER A 148 -23.59 -29.41 25.43
C SER A 148 -24.99 -28.86 25.75
N GLY A 149 -25.98 -29.21 24.94
CA GLY A 149 -27.39 -28.89 25.22
C GLY A 149 -28.35 -29.41 24.14
N PRO A 150 -29.60 -29.76 24.50
CA PRO A 150 -30.56 -30.32 23.54
C PRO A 150 -31.15 -29.28 22.57
N ASN A 151 -31.05 -27.99 22.88
CA ASN A 151 -31.75 -26.93 22.14
C ASN A 151 -30.87 -26.30 21.04
N PRO A 152 -31.19 -26.51 19.74
CA PRO A 152 -30.40 -25.97 18.62
C PRO A 152 -30.50 -24.44 18.49
N TYR A 153 -31.57 -23.81 19.00
CA TYR A 153 -31.74 -22.35 18.94
C TYR A 153 -30.81 -21.62 19.92
N ARG A 154 -30.45 -22.26 21.04
CA ARG A 154 -29.42 -21.75 21.96
C ARG A 154 -28.07 -21.64 21.26
N MET A 155 -27.65 -22.70 20.55
CA MET A 155 -26.39 -22.70 19.80
C MET A 155 -26.41 -21.66 18.68
N ALA A 156 -27.53 -21.50 17.97
CA ALA A 156 -27.68 -20.46 16.95
C ALA A 156 -27.60 -19.04 17.57
N ALA A 157 -28.19 -18.82 18.74
CA ALA A 157 -28.08 -17.55 19.45
C ALA A 157 -26.65 -17.26 19.92
N GLU A 158 -25.91 -18.28 20.38
CA GLU A 158 -24.50 -18.13 20.73
C GLU A 158 -23.66 -17.79 19.49
N LEU A 159 -23.84 -18.52 18.38
CA LEU A 159 -23.18 -18.23 17.11
C LEU A 159 -23.49 -16.82 16.60
N ARG A 160 -24.75 -16.37 16.73
CA ARG A 160 -25.18 -15.01 16.39
C ARG A 160 -24.37 -13.98 17.19
N GLY A 161 -24.27 -14.14 18.51
CA GLY A 161 -23.49 -13.23 19.35
C GLY A 161 -22.00 -13.26 18.99
N ARG A 162 -21.42 -14.46 18.88
CA ARG A 162 -20.01 -14.69 18.54
C ARG A 162 -19.63 -14.00 17.23
N SER A 163 -20.35 -14.30 16.16
CA SER A 163 -20.07 -13.76 14.82
C SER A 163 -20.27 -12.23 14.76
N GLY A 164 -21.27 -11.69 15.48
CA GLY A 164 -21.48 -10.24 15.58
C GLY A 164 -20.35 -9.49 16.30
N TYR A 165 -19.88 -10.03 17.43
CA TYR A 165 -18.75 -9.44 18.17
C TYR A 165 -17.45 -9.47 17.35
N LEU A 166 -17.14 -10.60 16.71
CA LEU A 166 -15.95 -10.75 15.86
C LEU A 166 -15.99 -9.81 14.65
N ALA A 167 -17.13 -9.75 13.95
CA ALA A 167 -17.32 -8.83 12.82
C ALA A 167 -17.01 -7.38 13.23
N LEU A 168 -17.54 -6.95 14.38
CA LEU A 168 -17.30 -5.60 14.89
C LEU A 168 -15.82 -5.35 15.21
N MET A 169 -15.15 -6.31 15.85
CA MET A 169 -13.73 -6.18 16.18
C MET A 169 -12.87 -6.10 14.92
N ASN A 170 -13.22 -6.85 13.89
CA ASN A 170 -12.54 -6.88 12.60
C ASN A 170 -12.80 -5.60 11.76
N VAL A 171 -13.91 -4.90 11.97
CA VAL A 171 -14.21 -3.60 11.31
C VAL A 171 -13.21 -2.51 11.74
N VAL A 172 -12.68 -2.55 12.97
CA VAL A 172 -11.72 -1.56 13.46
C VAL A 172 -10.41 -1.55 12.63
N PRO A 173 -9.64 -2.66 12.55
CA PRO A 173 -8.45 -2.71 11.70
C PRO A 173 -8.81 -2.60 10.21
N LEU A 174 -10.00 -3.05 9.78
CA LEU A 174 -10.45 -2.91 8.39
C LEU A 174 -10.42 -1.46 7.93
N VAL A 175 -11.01 -0.54 8.71
CA VAL A 175 -11.07 0.89 8.36
C VAL A 175 -9.71 1.56 8.59
N LEU A 176 -9.00 1.21 9.67
CA LEU A 176 -7.71 1.83 10.01
C LEU A 176 -6.61 1.56 8.98
N LEU A 177 -6.58 0.35 8.41
CA LEU A 177 -5.61 -0.04 7.38
C LEU A 177 -5.91 0.58 6.01
N ALA A 178 -7.12 1.09 5.77
CA ALA A 178 -7.48 1.82 4.55
C ALA A 178 -7.00 3.29 4.54
N GLY A 179 -6.65 3.84 5.71
CA GLY A 179 -6.24 5.24 5.86
C GLY A 179 -4.85 5.51 5.28
N ARG A 180 -4.72 6.62 4.52
CA ARG A 180 -3.42 7.05 3.96
C ARG A 180 -2.62 7.92 4.93
N ASN A 181 -3.27 8.62 5.86
CA ASN A 181 -2.60 9.39 6.92
C ASN A 181 -2.39 8.53 8.17
N ASN A 182 -2.01 7.26 7.99
CA ASN A 182 -1.81 6.34 9.10
C ASN A 182 -0.35 6.40 9.59
N PRO A 183 -0.08 6.87 10.83
CA PRO A 183 1.28 6.94 11.38
C PRO A 183 1.94 5.56 11.48
N LEU A 184 1.15 4.47 11.57
CA LEU A 184 1.67 3.10 11.60
C LEU A 184 2.44 2.75 10.34
N ILE A 185 2.14 3.36 9.19
CA ILE A 185 2.92 3.15 7.95
C ILE A 185 4.38 3.58 8.16
N SER A 186 4.59 4.73 8.83
CA SER A 186 5.93 5.25 9.11
C SER A 186 6.65 4.46 10.22
N TRP A 187 5.92 4.10 11.27
CA TRP A 187 6.48 3.38 12.42
C TRP A 187 6.81 1.91 12.10
N LEU A 188 5.86 1.18 11.51
CA LEU A 188 6.02 -0.23 11.16
C LEU A 188 6.74 -0.45 9.83
N GLN A 189 6.96 0.60 9.03
CA GLN A 189 7.58 0.52 7.70
C GLN A 189 6.95 -0.58 6.85
N ILE A 190 5.62 -0.65 6.87
CA ILE A 190 4.81 -1.54 6.04
C ILE A 190 4.21 -0.68 4.94
N SER A 191 4.34 -1.13 3.68
CA SER A 191 3.80 -0.40 2.54
C SER A 191 2.28 -0.32 2.59
N PHE A 192 1.72 0.76 2.02
CA PHE A 192 0.27 0.92 1.89
C PHE A 192 -0.36 -0.22 1.08
N ASP A 193 0.37 -0.80 0.12
CA ASP A 193 -0.10 -1.96 -0.64
C ASP A 193 -0.27 -3.22 0.23
N THR A 194 0.61 -3.41 1.21
CA THR A 194 0.49 -4.50 2.18
C THR A 194 -0.72 -4.26 3.10
N TYR A 195 -0.96 -3.02 3.51
CA TYR A 195 -2.18 -2.68 4.26
C TYR A 195 -3.44 -2.91 3.44
N ASN A 196 -3.45 -2.54 2.16
CA ASN A 196 -4.56 -2.82 1.25
C ASN A 196 -4.77 -4.32 1.03
N LEU A 197 -3.71 -5.13 0.99
CA LEU A 197 -3.82 -6.59 0.95
C LEU A 197 -4.58 -7.11 2.17
N ILE A 198 -4.20 -6.65 3.37
CA ILE A 198 -4.84 -7.06 4.63
C ILE A 198 -6.28 -6.52 4.70
N HIS A 199 -6.54 -5.27 4.30
CA HIS A 199 -7.87 -4.66 4.21
C HIS A 199 -8.83 -5.51 3.37
N ARG A 200 -8.39 -6.00 2.19
CA ARG A 200 -9.21 -6.89 1.34
C ARG A 200 -9.56 -8.20 2.03
N TRP A 201 -8.66 -8.77 2.83
CA TRP A 201 -8.92 -10.02 3.56
C TRP A 201 -9.83 -9.79 4.76
N LEU A 202 -9.59 -8.74 5.54
CA LEU A 202 -10.47 -8.33 6.63
C LEU A 202 -11.89 -8.06 6.14
N GLY A 203 -12.04 -7.39 4.98
CA GLY A 203 -13.35 -7.11 4.41
C GLY A 203 -14.13 -8.39 4.13
N ARG A 204 -13.46 -9.44 3.61
CA ARG A 204 -14.09 -10.74 3.38
C ARG A 204 -14.50 -11.42 4.68
N VAL A 205 -13.64 -11.41 5.69
CA VAL A 205 -13.92 -11.99 7.01
C VAL A 205 -15.13 -11.31 7.64
N VAL A 206 -15.12 -9.97 7.73
CA VAL A 206 -16.23 -9.18 8.27
C VAL A 206 -17.54 -9.44 7.52
N THR A 207 -17.51 -9.49 6.18
CA THR A 207 -18.73 -9.78 5.41
C THR A 207 -19.26 -11.19 5.72
N ILE A 208 -18.39 -12.20 5.80
CA ILE A 208 -18.80 -13.57 6.13
C ILE A 208 -19.39 -13.62 7.54
N GLU A 209 -18.74 -13.01 8.53
CA GLU A 209 -19.21 -12.97 9.91
C GLU A 209 -20.55 -12.23 10.04
N ALA A 210 -20.75 -11.11 9.34
CA ALA A 210 -22.02 -10.39 9.31
C ALA A 210 -23.15 -11.22 8.67
N VAL A 211 -22.84 -12.00 7.63
CA VAL A 211 -23.79 -12.95 7.03
C VAL A 211 -24.13 -14.06 8.01
N VAL A 212 -23.13 -14.67 8.66
CA VAL A 212 -23.36 -15.71 9.69
C VAL A 212 -24.22 -15.17 10.83
N HIS A 213 -23.92 -13.96 11.32
CA HIS A 213 -24.72 -13.27 12.34
C HIS A 213 -26.18 -13.12 11.93
N THR A 214 -26.41 -12.60 10.71
CA THR A 214 -27.76 -12.37 10.18
C THR A 214 -28.51 -13.68 9.93
N CYS A 215 -27.83 -14.70 9.39
CA CYS A 215 -28.42 -16.02 9.16
C CYS A 215 -28.77 -16.74 10.47
N ALA A 216 -27.90 -16.65 11.48
CA ALA A 216 -28.15 -17.25 12.79
C ALA A 216 -29.35 -16.58 13.49
N TRP A 217 -29.46 -15.25 13.40
CA TRP A 217 -30.66 -14.53 13.83
C TRP A 217 -31.91 -14.96 13.05
N ALA A 218 -31.84 -14.96 11.71
CA ALA A 218 -32.97 -15.30 10.86
C ALA A 218 -33.47 -16.73 11.09
N TYR A 219 -32.56 -17.69 11.33
CA TYR A 219 -32.90 -19.07 11.63
C TYR A 219 -33.77 -19.20 12.89
N VAL A 220 -33.36 -18.57 14.00
CA VAL A 220 -34.14 -18.59 15.24
C VAL A 220 -35.47 -17.84 15.05
N LYS A 221 -35.43 -16.71 14.34
CA LYS A 221 -36.61 -15.85 14.19
C LYS A 221 -37.67 -16.44 13.25
N LEU A 222 -37.25 -17.21 12.26
CA LEU A 222 -38.13 -17.95 11.36
C LEU A 222 -38.91 -19.05 12.10
N ALA A 223 -38.29 -19.69 13.09
CA ALA A 223 -38.94 -20.72 13.91
C ALA A 223 -39.97 -20.12 14.89
N GLU A 224 -39.72 -18.93 15.44
CA GLU A 224 -40.65 -18.26 16.35
C GLU A 224 -41.84 -17.63 15.60
N THR A 225 -41.54 -16.89 14.54
CA THR A 225 -42.51 -16.12 13.76
C THR A 225 -42.69 -16.75 12.39
N SER A 226 -42.41 -16.07 11.29
CA SER A 226 -42.47 -16.64 9.95
C SER A 226 -41.66 -15.76 9.01
N TRP A 227 -41.61 -16.10 7.73
CA TRP A 227 -41.08 -15.19 6.71
C TRP A 227 -41.80 -13.84 6.70
N GLU A 228 -43.12 -13.82 6.98
CA GLU A 228 -43.88 -12.57 7.08
C GLU A 228 -43.50 -11.78 8.34
N GLY A 229 -43.31 -12.48 9.47
CA GLY A 229 -42.84 -11.87 10.71
C GLY A 229 -41.46 -11.23 10.58
N ILE A 230 -40.51 -11.92 9.91
CA ILE A 230 -39.17 -11.38 9.62
C ILE A 230 -39.27 -10.11 8.75
N ARG A 231 -40.06 -10.15 7.66
CA ARG A 231 -40.31 -8.98 6.80
C ARG A 231 -40.88 -7.81 7.60
N HIS A 232 -41.88 -8.08 8.43
CA HIS A 232 -42.50 -7.06 9.27
C HIS A 232 -41.46 -6.44 10.21
N MET A 233 -40.67 -7.25 10.92
CA MET A 233 -39.61 -6.75 11.82
C MET A 233 -38.55 -5.92 11.09
N ILE A 234 -38.08 -6.36 9.92
CA ILE A 234 -37.10 -5.57 9.14
C ILE A 234 -37.67 -4.19 8.78
N ALA A 235 -38.98 -4.09 8.55
CA ALA A 235 -39.64 -2.84 8.18
C ALA A 235 -39.99 -1.95 9.38
N THR A 236 -40.34 -2.53 10.54
CA THR A 236 -40.88 -1.77 11.69
C THR A 236 -39.93 -1.63 12.86
N ASP A 237 -39.04 -2.61 13.08
CA ASP A 237 -38.11 -2.61 14.19
C ASP A 237 -36.80 -1.93 13.77
N ALA A 238 -36.49 -0.79 14.41
CA ALA A 238 -35.30 -0.02 14.06
C ALA A 238 -34.00 -0.81 14.30
N PHE A 239 -33.92 -1.61 15.37
CA PHE A 239 -32.74 -2.40 15.68
C PHE A 239 -32.45 -3.42 14.57
N ILE A 240 -33.46 -4.17 14.13
CA ILE A 240 -33.35 -5.14 13.03
C ILE A 240 -33.15 -4.45 11.68
N GLY A 241 -33.84 -3.34 11.43
CA GLY A 241 -33.72 -2.56 10.20
C GLY A 241 -32.29 -2.07 9.96
N TYR A 242 -31.65 -1.47 10.97
CA TYR A 242 -30.25 -1.02 10.87
C TYR A 242 -29.26 -2.20 10.77
N GLY A 243 -29.48 -3.31 11.48
CA GLY A 243 -28.66 -4.51 11.33
C GLY A 243 -28.72 -5.10 9.90
N THR A 244 -29.91 -5.12 9.33
CA THR A 244 -30.15 -5.56 7.94
C THR A 244 -29.50 -4.62 6.93
N LEU A 245 -29.66 -3.30 7.12
CA LEU A 245 -29.02 -2.28 6.28
C LEU A 245 -27.49 -2.45 6.25
N GLY A 246 -26.87 -2.64 7.41
CA GLY A 246 -25.42 -2.87 7.52
C GLY A 246 -24.97 -4.11 6.73
N THR A 247 -25.68 -5.24 6.87
CA THR A 247 -25.36 -6.48 6.16
C THR A 247 -25.54 -6.35 4.65
N VAL A 248 -26.62 -5.71 4.19
CA VAL A 248 -26.85 -5.45 2.76
C VAL A 248 -25.75 -4.56 2.18
N CYS A 249 -25.37 -3.48 2.87
CA CYS A 249 -24.26 -2.63 2.43
C CYS A 249 -22.93 -3.40 2.35
N LEU A 250 -22.60 -4.25 3.34
CA LEU A 250 -21.41 -5.10 3.30
C LEU A 250 -21.42 -6.09 2.13
N LEU A 251 -22.55 -6.72 1.84
CA LEU A 251 -22.70 -7.62 0.69
C LEU A 251 -22.53 -6.88 -0.64
N LEU A 252 -23.15 -5.70 -0.79
CA LEU A 252 -22.97 -4.85 -1.97
C LEU A 252 -21.51 -4.43 -2.15
N ILE A 253 -20.83 -4.05 -1.06
CA ILE A 253 -19.40 -3.77 -1.08
C ILE A 253 -18.61 -4.98 -1.58
N ALA A 254 -18.88 -6.18 -1.06
CA ALA A 254 -18.17 -7.40 -1.44
C ALA A 254 -18.34 -7.73 -2.93
N VAL A 255 -19.57 -7.63 -3.44
CA VAL A 255 -19.89 -7.86 -4.87
C VAL A 255 -19.20 -6.82 -5.75
N LEU A 256 -19.34 -5.52 -5.46
CA LEU A 256 -18.72 -4.46 -6.26
C LEU A 256 -17.19 -4.49 -6.21
N SER A 257 -16.61 -5.06 -5.15
CA SER A 257 -15.15 -5.21 -5.00
C SER A 257 -14.55 -6.38 -5.79
N LEU A 258 -15.39 -7.20 -6.46
CA LEU A 258 -14.92 -8.25 -7.37
C LEU A 258 -14.12 -7.64 -8.51
N SER A 259 -13.03 -8.31 -8.87
CA SER A 259 -12.06 -7.78 -9.84
C SER A 259 -12.63 -7.38 -11.20
N PRO A 260 -13.56 -8.12 -11.84
CA PRO A 260 -14.13 -7.71 -13.12
C PRO A 260 -14.81 -6.34 -13.04
N LEU A 261 -15.62 -6.13 -11.99
CA LEU A 261 -16.38 -4.89 -11.79
C LEU A 261 -15.45 -3.73 -11.41
N ARG A 262 -14.53 -3.97 -10.47
CA ARG A 262 -13.55 -2.98 -10.03
C ARG A 262 -12.67 -2.49 -11.19
N HIS A 263 -12.18 -3.37 -12.05
CA HIS A 263 -11.31 -2.95 -13.16
C HIS A 263 -12.07 -2.27 -14.30
N ALA A 264 -13.34 -2.62 -14.53
CA ALA A 264 -14.16 -1.98 -15.54
C ALA A 264 -14.55 -0.54 -15.15
N PHE A 265 -14.86 -0.30 -13.87
CA PHE A 265 -15.39 0.98 -13.38
C PHE A 265 -14.73 1.42 -12.07
N TYR A 266 -13.39 1.45 -12.02
CA TYR A 266 -12.63 1.70 -10.78
C TYR A 266 -13.05 2.96 -10.02
N GLU A 267 -13.23 4.08 -10.73
CA GLU A 267 -13.57 5.36 -10.11
C GLU A 267 -14.99 5.36 -9.51
N THR A 268 -15.95 4.78 -10.25
CA THR A 268 -17.32 4.61 -9.76
C THR A 268 -17.37 3.66 -8.57
N PHE A 269 -16.64 2.54 -8.67
CA PHE A 269 -16.49 1.57 -7.59
C PHE A 269 -15.97 2.23 -6.31
N LEU A 270 -14.89 3.01 -6.39
CA LEU A 270 -14.26 3.62 -5.21
C LEU A 270 -15.21 4.57 -4.48
N ASN A 271 -15.95 5.41 -5.23
CA ASN A 271 -16.91 6.35 -4.64
C ASN A 271 -18.09 5.62 -4.00
N ILE A 272 -18.68 4.64 -4.70
CA ILE A 272 -19.78 3.83 -4.14
C ILE A 272 -19.31 3.07 -2.90
N HIS A 273 -18.10 2.50 -2.92
CA HIS A 273 -17.52 1.78 -1.79
C HIS A 273 -17.40 2.67 -0.55
N ILE A 274 -16.90 3.91 -0.68
CA ILE A 274 -16.79 4.86 0.44
C ILE A 274 -18.17 5.26 0.99
N THR A 275 -19.16 5.46 0.11
CA THR A 275 -20.53 5.78 0.53
C THR A 275 -21.16 4.61 1.28
N LEU A 276 -21.09 3.40 0.74
CA LEU A 276 -21.61 2.20 1.39
C LEU A 276 -20.88 1.89 2.71
N ALA A 277 -19.56 2.15 2.78
CA ALA A 277 -18.80 2.00 4.01
C ALA A 277 -19.28 2.99 5.10
N SER A 278 -19.55 4.24 4.73
CA SER A 278 -20.16 5.24 5.64
C SER A 278 -21.49 4.76 6.18
N LEU A 279 -22.37 4.28 5.30
CA LEU A 279 -23.69 3.76 5.66
C LEU A 279 -23.58 2.53 6.58
N THR A 280 -22.65 1.62 6.29
CA THR A 280 -22.37 0.44 7.11
C THR A 280 -21.93 0.85 8.53
N ILE A 281 -20.99 1.78 8.66
CA ILE A 281 -20.48 2.24 9.96
C ILE A 281 -21.60 2.89 10.79
N VAL A 282 -22.42 3.75 10.17
CA VAL A 282 -23.57 4.39 10.83
C VAL A 282 -24.61 3.36 11.24
N ALA A 283 -24.94 2.43 10.34
CA ALA A 283 -25.93 1.38 10.60
C ALA A 283 -25.50 0.47 11.77
N ILE A 284 -24.23 0.04 11.79
CA ILE A 284 -23.66 -0.75 12.90
C ILE A 284 -23.69 0.05 14.21
N PHE A 285 -23.31 1.33 14.19
CA PHE A 285 -23.33 2.17 15.40
C PHE A 285 -24.73 2.29 15.99
N VAL A 286 -25.75 2.57 15.16
CA VAL A 286 -27.14 2.68 15.62
C VAL A 286 -27.67 1.32 16.09
N HIS A 287 -27.40 0.25 15.35
CA HIS A 287 -27.79 -1.13 15.72
C HIS A 287 -27.27 -1.51 17.11
N ILE A 288 -25.99 -1.27 17.40
CA ILE A 288 -25.38 -1.59 18.70
C ILE A 288 -25.90 -0.67 19.81
N LYS A 289 -26.11 0.62 19.51
CA LYS A 289 -26.64 1.59 20.47
C LYS A 289 -28.06 1.21 20.92
N LEU A 290 -28.91 0.78 19.99
CA LEU A 290 -30.27 0.31 20.29
C LEU A 290 -30.29 -0.98 21.12
N ALA A 291 -29.25 -1.82 21.01
CA ALA A 291 -29.07 -3.00 21.86
C ALA A 291 -28.59 -2.70 23.29
N GLY A 292 -28.25 -1.45 23.61
CA GLY A 292 -27.74 -1.08 24.94
C GLY A 292 -26.29 -1.50 25.22
N LEU A 293 -25.53 -1.88 24.19
CA LEU A 293 -24.14 -2.36 24.33
C LEU A 293 -23.15 -1.19 24.36
N LEU A 294 -23.03 -0.54 25.52
CA LEU A 294 -22.26 0.70 25.69
C LEU A 294 -20.79 0.56 25.24
N GLU A 295 -20.06 -0.45 25.69
CA GLU A 295 -18.64 -0.65 25.33
C GLU A 295 -18.40 -0.73 23.81
N LEU A 296 -19.27 -1.47 23.11
CA LEU A 296 -19.20 -1.64 21.66
C LEU A 296 -19.57 -0.34 20.93
N SER A 297 -20.57 0.38 21.44
CA SER A 297 -20.97 1.69 20.90
C SER A 297 -19.84 2.72 21.00
N LEU A 298 -19.07 2.73 22.10
CA LEU A 298 -17.91 3.60 22.29
C LEU A 298 -16.76 3.24 21.33
N THR A 299 -16.57 1.95 21.06
CA THR A 299 -15.58 1.46 20.08
C THR A 299 -15.93 1.96 18.67
N MET A 300 -17.20 1.89 18.29
CA MET A 300 -17.67 2.43 17.00
C MET A 300 -17.57 3.96 16.92
N LEU A 301 -17.85 4.67 18.03
CA LEU A 301 -17.64 6.11 18.09
C LEU A 301 -16.16 6.48 17.88
N ALA A 302 -15.25 5.76 18.54
CA ALA A 302 -13.81 5.96 18.35
C ALA A 302 -13.39 5.73 16.90
N LEU A 303 -13.93 4.68 16.25
CA LEU A 303 -13.69 4.41 14.84
C LEU A 303 -14.17 5.55 13.93
N ILE A 304 -15.36 6.07 14.16
CA ILE A 304 -15.92 7.22 13.41
C ILE A 304 -15.01 8.43 13.55
N VAL A 305 -14.54 8.73 14.77
CA VAL A 305 -13.63 9.85 15.04
C VAL A 305 -12.31 9.67 14.28
N ILE A 306 -11.69 8.50 14.37
CA ILE A 306 -10.42 8.20 13.69
C ILE A 306 -10.57 8.32 12.17
N TRP A 307 -11.65 7.77 11.61
CA TRP A 307 -11.88 7.80 10.18
C TRP A 307 -12.18 9.22 9.67
N SER A 308 -13.04 9.98 10.36
CA SER A 308 -13.29 11.39 10.04
C SER A 308 -12.03 12.23 10.15
N TYR A 309 -11.17 11.96 11.15
CA TYR A 309 -9.88 12.63 11.28
C TYR A 309 -8.95 12.37 10.10
N ASP A 310 -8.82 11.12 9.62
CA ASP A 310 -8.02 10.80 8.43
C ASP A 310 -8.51 11.59 7.19
N ARG A 311 -9.84 11.67 6.99
CA ARG A 311 -10.45 12.43 5.89
C ARG A 311 -10.21 13.93 6.01
N PHE A 312 -10.37 14.48 7.20
CA PHE A 312 -10.11 15.89 7.49
C PHE A 312 -8.64 16.23 7.24
N MET A 313 -7.71 15.45 7.79
CA MET A 313 -6.27 15.68 7.62
C MET A 313 -5.83 15.57 6.17
N ARG A 314 -6.47 14.69 5.38
CA ARG A 314 -6.21 14.60 3.94
C ARG A 314 -6.62 15.87 3.21
N LEU A 315 -7.81 16.41 3.50
CA LEU A 315 -8.29 17.66 2.92
C LEU A 315 -7.41 18.85 3.36
N PHE A 316 -7.09 18.92 4.64
CA PHE A 316 -6.24 19.97 5.20
C PHE A 316 -4.85 19.98 4.55
N LYS A 317 -4.16 18.83 4.48
CA LYS A 317 -2.84 18.72 3.83
C LYS A 317 -2.92 19.07 2.33
N LEU A 318 -3.96 18.63 1.64
CA LEU A 318 -4.17 18.95 0.23
C LEU A 318 -4.27 20.47 0.03
N ILE A 319 -5.07 21.17 0.83
CA ILE A 319 -5.21 22.62 0.73
C ILE A 319 -3.91 23.34 1.10
N MET A 320 -3.29 22.94 2.22
CA MET A 320 -2.06 23.56 2.72
C MET A 320 -0.89 23.44 1.72
N LEU A 321 -0.77 22.29 1.06
CA LEU A 321 0.31 22.03 0.10
C LEU A 321 0.10 22.79 -1.21
N ASN A 322 -1.15 22.87 -1.68
CA ASN A 322 -1.45 23.36 -3.02
C ASN A 322 -1.83 24.83 -3.09
N ARG A 323 -2.13 25.49 -1.95
CA ARG A 323 -2.56 26.89 -1.88
C ARG A 323 -1.64 27.74 -1.01
N LYS A 324 -1.30 28.93 -1.52
CA LYS A 324 -0.63 29.99 -0.74
C LYS A 324 -1.12 31.35 -1.22
N GLY A 325 -1.86 32.06 -0.36
CA GLY A 325 -2.57 33.27 -0.77
C GLY A 325 -3.52 32.99 -1.94
N ASN A 326 -3.36 33.75 -3.03
CA ASN A 326 -4.12 33.58 -4.27
C ASN A 326 -3.47 32.60 -5.28
N LYS A 327 -2.29 32.06 -4.97
CA LYS A 327 -1.61 31.08 -5.83
C LYS A 327 -2.12 29.66 -5.55
N TRP A 328 -2.33 28.91 -6.63
CA TRP A 328 -2.66 27.49 -6.63
C TRP A 328 -1.59 26.71 -7.40
N THR A 329 -1.44 25.41 -7.14
CA THR A 329 -0.51 24.54 -7.88
C THR A 329 -0.90 24.39 -9.35
N ILE A 330 0.09 24.58 -10.22
CA ILE A 330 -0.10 24.50 -11.68
C ILE A 330 0.70 23.31 -12.19
N ALA A 331 0.13 22.54 -13.11
CA ALA A 331 0.79 21.45 -13.82
C ALA A 331 1.08 21.85 -15.27
N THR A 332 2.35 21.73 -15.66
CA THR A 332 2.79 21.77 -17.05
C THR A 332 2.90 20.34 -17.55
N ILE A 333 2.16 19.99 -18.59
CA ILE A 333 2.10 18.64 -19.14
C ILE A 333 2.68 18.67 -20.55
N THR A 334 3.78 17.97 -20.76
CA THR A 334 4.47 17.87 -22.06
C THR A 334 4.39 16.44 -22.60
N ALA A 335 3.91 16.28 -23.83
CA ALA A 335 3.91 14.98 -24.52
C ALA A 335 5.32 14.63 -25.00
N LEU A 336 5.76 13.41 -24.69
CA LEU A 336 7.08 12.87 -25.06
C LEU A 336 6.95 11.71 -26.05
N PRO A 337 8.00 11.41 -26.83
CA PRO A 337 8.11 10.18 -27.61
C PRO A 337 7.93 8.91 -26.76
N GLY A 338 7.55 7.79 -27.39
CA GLY A 338 7.23 6.56 -26.65
C GLY A 338 5.95 6.60 -25.80
N GLU A 339 4.99 7.47 -26.14
CA GLU A 339 3.69 7.60 -25.47
C GLU A 339 3.78 7.88 -23.96
N ALA A 340 4.58 8.86 -23.56
CA ALA A 340 4.62 9.32 -22.17
C ALA A 340 4.36 10.83 -22.07
N SER A 341 3.96 11.28 -20.88
CA SER A 341 3.84 12.68 -20.54
C SER A 341 4.81 13.02 -19.42
N ARG A 342 5.59 14.10 -19.58
CA ARG A 342 6.25 14.75 -18.45
C ARG A 342 5.23 15.67 -17.79
N VAL A 343 5.02 15.49 -16.50
CA VAL A 343 4.14 16.35 -15.70
C VAL A 343 5.01 17.05 -14.68
N THR A 344 5.13 18.37 -14.79
CA THR A 344 5.85 19.21 -13.83
C THR A 344 4.84 20.00 -13.00
N LEU A 345 4.85 19.80 -11.69
CA LEU A 345 4.00 20.53 -10.76
C LEU A 345 4.78 21.68 -10.14
N HIS A 346 4.26 22.89 -10.34
CA HIS A 346 4.79 24.11 -9.75
C HIS A 346 4.10 24.40 -8.43
N LEU A 347 4.73 24.01 -7.32
CA LEU A 347 4.16 24.20 -5.98
C LEU A 347 4.36 25.65 -5.53
N PRO A 348 3.34 26.30 -4.96
CA PRO A 348 3.46 27.69 -4.50
C PRO A 348 4.30 27.84 -3.22
N ARG A 349 4.77 26.73 -2.64
CA ARG A 349 5.53 26.63 -1.39
C ARG A 349 6.71 25.68 -1.58
N TYR A 350 7.76 25.91 -0.81
CA TYR A 350 8.86 24.97 -0.69
C TYR A 350 8.44 23.73 0.08
N VAL A 351 8.79 22.56 -0.45
CA VAL A 351 8.48 21.27 0.14
C VAL A 351 9.71 20.38 0.01
N LYS A 352 10.29 19.98 1.14
CA LYS A 352 11.40 19.04 1.14
C LYS A 352 10.89 17.65 0.77
N ILE A 353 11.27 17.17 -0.41
CA ILE A 353 10.89 15.84 -0.91
C ILE A 353 12.08 14.89 -0.74
N HIS A 354 11.81 13.73 -0.17
CA HIS A 354 12.82 12.68 0.02
C HIS A 354 12.88 11.73 -1.18
N CYS A 355 14.03 11.09 -1.37
CA CYS A 355 14.24 10.11 -2.42
C CYS A 355 13.38 8.86 -2.21
N GLY A 356 12.89 8.28 -3.32
CA GLY A 356 12.00 7.12 -3.29
C GLY A 356 10.58 7.40 -2.80
N THR A 357 10.11 8.65 -2.95
CA THR A 357 8.73 9.03 -2.61
C THR A 357 7.83 9.03 -3.85
N HIS A 358 6.52 8.97 -3.59
CA HIS A 358 5.49 9.11 -4.61
C HIS A 358 4.40 10.06 -4.14
N ALA A 359 3.58 10.55 -5.06
CA ALA A 359 2.47 11.43 -4.72
C ALA A 359 1.25 11.11 -5.57
N TYR A 360 0.07 11.45 -5.06
CA TYR A 360 -1.18 11.34 -5.79
C TYR A 360 -1.53 12.67 -6.44
N LEU A 361 -1.84 12.63 -7.73
CA LEU A 361 -2.10 13.81 -8.53
C LEU A 361 -3.58 13.91 -8.91
N ARG A 362 -4.06 15.15 -8.97
CA ARG A 362 -5.41 15.51 -9.45
C ARG A 362 -5.28 16.64 -10.47
N PHE A 363 -6.04 16.58 -11.55
CA PHE A 363 -5.97 17.56 -12.65
C PHE A 363 -7.32 18.21 -12.89
N ALA A 364 -7.37 19.54 -12.85
CA ALA A 364 -8.56 20.30 -13.18
C ALA A 364 -8.89 20.19 -14.68
N GLY A 365 -10.18 20.10 -15.02
CA GLY A 365 -10.65 20.03 -16.40
C GLY A 365 -10.35 18.69 -17.11
N LEU A 366 -10.03 17.64 -16.35
CA LEU A 366 -10.00 16.24 -16.83
C LEU A 366 -10.94 15.39 -15.97
N ASN A 367 -10.58 15.22 -14.69
CA ASN A 367 -11.49 14.73 -13.66
C ASN A 367 -10.92 15.12 -12.28
N VAL A 368 -11.65 15.97 -11.53
CA VAL A 368 -11.16 16.57 -10.27
C VAL A 368 -11.23 15.56 -9.10
N TRP A 369 -12.11 14.58 -9.22
CA TRP A 369 -12.38 13.58 -8.18
C TRP A 369 -11.42 12.38 -8.24
N GLU A 370 -10.74 12.22 -9.37
CA GLU A 370 -9.75 11.17 -9.56
C GLU A 370 -8.41 11.55 -8.92
N SER A 371 -7.78 10.56 -8.27
CA SER A 371 -6.53 10.75 -7.54
C SER A 371 -5.59 9.60 -7.86
N HIS A 372 -4.59 9.88 -8.71
CA HIS A 372 -3.73 8.85 -9.28
C HIS A 372 -2.29 8.95 -8.75
N PRO A 373 -1.72 7.86 -8.23
CA PRO A 373 -0.36 7.82 -7.70
C PRO A 373 0.71 7.73 -8.78
N PHE A 374 1.77 8.53 -8.61
CA PHE A 374 2.95 8.52 -9.47
C PHE A 374 4.23 8.68 -8.64
N SER A 375 5.29 7.95 -8.99
CA SER A 375 6.62 8.17 -8.41
C SER A 375 7.14 9.53 -8.81
N ILE A 376 7.70 10.25 -7.85
CA ILE A 376 8.39 11.51 -8.11
C ILE A 376 9.69 11.19 -8.83
N ALA A 377 9.85 11.70 -10.05
CA ALA A 377 11.01 11.44 -10.90
C ALA A 377 12.18 12.37 -10.59
N TRP A 378 11.87 13.64 -10.32
CA TRP A 378 12.86 14.69 -10.03
C TRP A 378 12.23 15.84 -9.24
N THR A 379 13.07 16.63 -8.58
CA THR A 379 12.66 17.81 -7.82
C THR A 379 13.63 18.94 -8.05
N MET A 380 13.11 20.15 -8.24
CA MET A 380 13.92 21.37 -8.38
C MET A 380 13.47 22.40 -7.36
N ASP A 381 14.39 22.78 -6.48
CA ASP A 381 14.13 23.76 -5.43
C ASP A 381 14.56 25.15 -5.87
N HIS A 382 13.62 26.09 -5.85
CA HIS A 382 13.84 27.49 -6.15
C HIS A 382 13.94 28.27 -4.84
N LEU A 383 15.16 28.33 -4.30
CA LEU A 383 15.43 28.93 -3.00
C LEU A 383 15.50 30.46 -3.11
N ALA A 384 14.71 31.14 -2.30
CA ALA A 384 14.80 32.57 -2.10
C ALA A 384 15.74 32.86 -0.93
N TYR A 385 16.56 33.91 -1.03
CA TYR A 385 17.51 34.32 -0.01
C TYR A 385 17.10 35.66 0.60
N PHE A 386 17.38 35.87 1.88
CA PHE A 386 17.22 37.18 2.51
C PHE A 386 18.21 38.18 1.88
N PRO A 387 17.82 39.46 1.73
CA PRO A 387 18.74 40.51 1.33
C PRO A 387 19.92 40.54 2.31
N LYS A 388 21.16 40.50 1.81
CA LYS A 388 22.35 40.64 2.65
C LYS A 388 22.30 42.01 3.34
N HIS A 389 22.41 42.04 4.67
CA HIS A 389 22.68 43.28 5.39
C HIS A 389 24.19 43.54 5.35
N GLU A 390 24.60 44.80 5.28
CA GLU A 390 26.01 45.23 5.07
C GLU A 390 27.02 44.73 6.14
N MET A 391 26.57 44.06 7.21
CA MET A 391 27.43 43.55 8.31
C MET A 391 27.66 42.03 8.31
N ASP A 392 27.16 41.28 7.32
CA ASP A 392 27.39 39.82 7.27
C ASP A 392 28.71 39.49 6.54
N THR A 393 29.71 39.05 7.31
CA THR A 393 31.09 38.69 6.93
C THR A 393 31.26 37.82 5.67
N GLU A 394 32.46 37.93 5.06
CA GLU A 394 32.92 37.46 3.74
C GLU A 394 32.73 35.97 3.36
N ASN A 395 32.20 35.10 4.22
CA ASN A 395 31.96 33.69 3.89
C ASN A 395 30.49 33.35 3.58
N GLY A 396 29.66 34.38 3.34
CA GLY A 396 28.19 34.31 3.42
C GLY A 396 27.46 33.69 2.23
N GLU A 397 27.02 32.44 2.39
CA GLU A 397 25.72 32.00 1.87
C GLU A 397 24.63 32.80 2.60
N GLY A 398 23.79 33.53 1.87
CA GLY A 398 22.68 34.26 2.49
C GLY A 398 21.74 33.31 3.22
N ARG A 399 21.07 33.77 4.28
CA ARG A 399 20.05 32.97 4.96
C ARG A 399 18.90 32.67 3.97
N ILE A 400 18.44 31.42 3.92
CA ILE A 400 17.34 31.00 3.03
C ILE A 400 15.99 31.45 3.62
N ASP A 401 15.19 32.13 2.81
CA ASP A 401 13.80 32.45 3.07
C ASP A 401 12.89 31.35 2.49
N PHE A 402 12.65 30.30 3.28
CA PHE A 402 11.74 29.21 2.91
C PHE A 402 10.30 29.69 2.70
N SER A 403 9.91 30.84 3.24
CA SER A 403 8.57 31.39 3.07
C SER A 403 8.36 31.91 1.66
N LYS A 404 9.42 32.31 0.94
CA LYS A 404 9.37 32.76 -0.47
C LYS A 404 9.85 31.68 -1.45
N SER A 405 10.56 30.68 -0.96
CA SER A 405 11.04 29.54 -1.76
C SER A 405 9.88 28.68 -2.30
N THR A 406 10.11 28.04 -3.44
CA THR A 406 9.15 27.14 -4.11
C THR A 406 9.83 25.85 -4.57
N THR A 407 9.04 24.82 -4.85
CA THR A 407 9.55 23.53 -5.33
C THR A 407 8.78 23.10 -6.57
N ASP A 408 9.50 22.72 -7.62
CA ASP A 408 8.95 22.05 -8.79
C ASP A 408 9.14 20.54 -8.67
N VAL A 409 8.10 19.77 -9.00
CA VAL A 409 8.08 18.31 -8.87
C VAL A 409 7.73 17.67 -10.19
N ASP A 410 8.63 16.84 -10.67
CA ASP A 410 8.58 16.21 -11.98
C ASP A 410 8.12 14.75 -11.89
N PHE A 411 7.24 14.37 -12.81
CA PHE A 411 6.73 13.01 -12.96
C PHE A 411 6.85 12.56 -14.42
N VAL A 412 7.17 11.28 -14.64
CA VAL A 412 7.09 10.64 -15.95
C VAL A 412 5.89 9.70 -15.95
N VAL A 413 4.85 10.08 -16.69
CA VAL A 413 3.58 9.37 -16.75
C VAL A 413 3.48 8.65 -18.09
N HIS A 414 3.66 7.32 -18.08
CA HIS A 414 3.44 6.52 -19.29
C HIS A 414 1.95 6.46 -19.62
N ALA A 415 1.58 6.73 -20.87
CA ALA A 415 0.19 6.72 -21.30
C ALA A 415 -0.35 5.29 -21.39
N GLN A 416 -1.24 4.93 -20.48
CA GLN A 416 -1.95 3.64 -20.48
C GLN A 416 -3.38 3.86 -20.98
N THR A 417 -4.37 3.42 -20.21
CA THR A 417 -5.80 3.73 -20.39
C THR A 417 -6.23 4.83 -19.40
N GLY A 418 -7.45 5.36 -19.55
CA GLY A 418 -8.02 6.34 -18.62
C GLY A 418 -7.30 7.69 -18.61
N ILE A 419 -7.05 8.25 -17.42
CA ILE A 419 -6.54 9.62 -17.26
C ILE A 419 -5.17 9.82 -17.91
N THR A 420 -4.28 8.84 -17.85
CA THR A 420 -2.91 8.95 -18.37
C THR A 420 -2.90 9.13 -19.89
N ARG A 421 -3.81 8.43 -20.59
CA ARG A 421 -4.03 8.62 -22.04
C ARG A 421 -4.67 9.96 -22.35
N ARG A 422 -5.65 10.39 -21.56
CA ARG A 422 -6.29 11.70 -21.71
C ARG A 422 -5.30 12.85 -21.52
N LEU A 423 -4.40 12.74 -20.54
CA LEU A 423 -3.29 13.68 -20.31
C LEU A 423 -2.39 13.78 -21.55
N TYR A 424 -1.92 12.63 -22.06
CA TYR A 424 -1.08 12.58 -23.25
C TYR A 424 -1.75 13.18 -24.48
N ASN A 425 -2.98 12.76 -24.77
CA ASN A 425 -3.73 13.24 -25.93
C ASN A 425 -4.02 14.74 -25.83
N LYS A 426 -4.34 15.25 -24.63
CA LYS A 426 -4.57 16.69 -24.41
C LYS A 426 -3.31 17.51 -24.68
N ALA A 427 -2.16 17.09 -24.14
CA ALA A 427 -0.90 17.77 -24.40
C ALA A 427 -0.52 17.72 -25.90
N LYS A 428 -0.69 16.57 -26.55
CA LYS A 428 -0.43 16.40 -27.98
C LYS A 428 -1.33 17.30 -28.84
N ALA A 429 -2.62 17.41 -28.51
CA ALA A 429 -3.57 18.27 -29.21
C ALA A 429 -3.26 19.77 -29.03
N SER A 430 -2.64 20.17 -27.93
CA SER A 430 -2.24 21.56 -27.65
C SER A 430 -0.86 21.94 -28.22
N GLY A 431 -0.36 21.25 -29.24
CA GLY A 431 0.95 21.53 -29.83
C GLY A 431 2.13 20.95 -29.03
N GLY A 432 1.87 20.00 -28.14
CA GLY A 432 2.88 19.23 -27.41
C GLY A 432 2.99 19.58 -25.91
N THR A 433 2.57 20.77 -25.48
CA THR A 433 2.56 21.17 -24.06
C THR A 433 1.27 21.88 -23.70
N VAL A 434 0.72 21.59 -22.52
CA VAL A 434 -0.48 22.23 -21.98
C VAL A 434 -0.34 22.49 -20.49
N THR A 435 -0.89 23.62 -20.04
CA THR A 435 -0.89 23.99 -18.62
C THR A 435 -2.29 23.85 -18.04
N VAL A 436 -2.41 23.19 -16.89
CA VAL A 436 -3.68 23.01 -16.17
C VAL A 436 -3.51 23.26 -14.68
N ARG A 437 -4.59 23.62 -13.97
CA ARG A 437 -4.57 23.59 -12.51
C ARG A 437 -4.49 22.15 -12.03
N ALA A 438 -3.68 21.89 -11.01
CA ALA A 438 -3.53 20.55 -10.46
C ALA A 438 -3.46 20.58 -8.93
N ALA A 439 -3.55 19.42 -8.31
CA ALA A 439 -3.26 19.27 -6.88
C ALA A 439 -2.40 18.03 -6.65
N ILE A 440 -1.40 18.17 -5.78
CA ILE A 440 -0.56 17.09 -5.28
C ILE A 440 -1.01 16.70 -3.86
N GLU A 441 -1.09 15.41 -3.59
CA GLU A 441 -1.32 14.83 -2.28
C GLU A 441 -0.13 13.91 -1.95
N GLY A 442 0.64 14.26 -0.92
CA GLY A 442 1.91 13.61 -0.59
C GLY A 442 2.96 14.62 -0.12
N PRO A 443 4.27 14.29 -0.21
CA PRO A 443 4.83 13.01 -0.64
C PRO A 443 4.53 11.86 0.35
N TYR A 444 4.38 10.65 -0.17
CA TYR A 444 4.23 9.39 0.57
C TYR A 444 5.47 8.50 0.37
N ALA A 445 5.60 7.47 1.21
CA ALA A 445 6.76 6.57 1.27
C ALA A 445 8.06 7.29 1.72
N GLY A 446 9.22 6.95 1.12
CA GLY A 446 10.52 7.55 1.48
C GLY A 446 11.16 7.07 2.79
N HIS A 447 10.64 6.01 3.41
CA HIS A 447 11.19 5.43 4.64
C HIS A 447 12.40 4.50 4.41
N HIS A 448 12.72 4.23 3.15
CA HIS A 448 13.87 3.42 2.73
C HIS A 448 15.04 4.32 2.32
N SER A 449 15.92 4.66 3.27
CA SER A 449 17.20 5.29 2.93
C SER A 449 18.19 4.25 2.41
N LEU A 450 18.84 4.57 1.28
CA LEU A 450 19.92 3.77 0.72
C LEU A 450 21.32 4.20 1.20
N SER A 451 21.41 5.26 2.02
CA SER A 451 22.68 5.87 2.45
C SER A 451 23.59 4.95 3.28
N SER A 452 23.02 3.88 3.86
CA SER A 452 23.75 2.90 4.68
C SER A 452 24.37 1.75 3.88
N TYR A 453 24.09 1.65 2.57
CA TYR A 453 24.59 0.55 1.75
C TYR A 453 25.85 0.97 1.01
N GLY A 454 26.84 0.08 0.99
CA GLY A 454 28.07 0.25 0.23
C GLY A 454 27.84 0.05 -1.27
N HIS A 455 26.86 -0.78 -1.64
CA HIS A 455 26.51 -1.09 -3.02
C HIS A 455 24.99 -1.03 -3.24
N ALA A 456 24.52 -0.24 -4.20
CA ALA A 456 23.11 -0.19 -4.60
C ALA A 456 22.91 -0.67 -6.05
N ILE A 457 22.02 -1.63 -6.27
CA ILE A 457 21.57 -2.05 -7.60
C ILE A 457 20.13 -1.57 -7.78
N LEU A 458 19.89 -0.75 -8.80
CA LEU A 458 18.61 -0.10 -9.03
C LEU A 458 18.01 -0.63 -10.33
N PHE A 459 17.04 -1.54 -10.25
CA PHE A 459 16.31 -2.04 -11.41
C PHE A 459 15.11 -1.17 -11.74
N ALA A 460 15.03 -0.73 -12.99
CA ALA A 460 13.92 0.02 -13.54
C ALA A 460 13.36 -0.69 -14.79
N GLY A 461 12.05 -0.88 -14.84
CA GLY A 461 11.34 -1.32 -16.04
C GLY A 461 10.42 -0.23 -16.57
N SER A 462 10.61 0.19 -17.83
CA SER A 462 9.81 1.26 -18.46
C SER A 462 9.79 2.53 -17.57
N SER A 463 8.61 3.03 -17.17
CA SER A 463 8.47 4.24 -16.34
C SER A 463 8.91 4.05 -14.88
N GLY A 464 9.22 2.82 -14.44
CA GLY A 464 9.78 2.57 -13.12
C GLY A 464 11.12 3.25 -12.85
N ILE A 465 11.75 3.82 -13.89
CA ILE A 465 12.95 4.67 -13.78
C ILE A 465 12.72 5.90 -12.89
N SER A 466 11.48 6.43 -12.86
CA SER A 466 11.12 7.57 -12.02
C SER A 466 11.37 7.31 -10.55
N HIS A 467 11.17 6.08 -10.06
CA HIS A 467 11.47 5.75 -8.67
C HIS A 467 12.97 5.69 -8.37
N GLN A 468 13.79 5.31 -9.35
CA GLN A 468 15.22 5.09 -9.16
C GLN A 468 16.06 6.36 -9.29
N LEU A 469 15.65 7.31 -10.14
CA LEU A 469 16.40 8.55 -10.39
C LEU A 469 16.65 9.41 -9.13
N PRO A 470 15.66 9.62 -8.24
CA PRO A 470 15.91 10.33 -6.99
C PRO A 470 16.98 9.63 -6.15
N PHE A 471 16.99 8.30 -6.06
CA PHE A 471 18.04 7.58 -5.34
C PHE A 471 19.42 7.81 -5.95
N VAL A 472 19.54 7.77 -7.28
CA VAL A 472 20.81 8.08 -7.97
C VAL A 472 21.30 9.47 -7.59
N GLN A 473 20.42 10.48 -7.64
CA GLN A 473 20.75 11.86 -7.28
C GLN A 473 21.19 11.99 -5.81
N CYS A 474 20.41 11.42 -4.87
CA CYS A 474 20.72 11.42 -3.44
C CYS A 474 22.07 10.76 -3.14
N LEU A 475 22.34 9.59 -3.73
CA LEU A 475 23.58 8.84 -3.49
C LEU A 475 24.79 9.52 -4.11
N LEU A 476 24.66 10.14 -5.29
CA LEU A 476 25.75 10.90 -5.91
C LEU A 476 26.12 12.15 -5.10
N LYS A 477 25.13 12.97 -4.73
CA LYS A 477 25.35 14.15 -3.87
C LYS A 477 26.00 13.73 -2.55
N GLY A 478 25.40 12.75 -1.87
CA GLY A 478 25.93 12.27 -0.61
C GLY A 478 27.32 11.65 -0.70
N TYR A 479 27.70 11.05 -1.83
CA TYR A 479 29.05 10.53 -2.05
C TYR A 479 30.08 11.65 -2.18
N VAL A 480 29.74 12.73 -2.89
CA VAL A 480 30.60 13.92 -3.01
C VAL A 480 30.74 14.61 -1.65
N ASP A 481 29.65 14.70 -0.89
CA ASP A 481 29.60 15.36 0.42
C ASP A 481 30.18 14.49 1.55
N GLY A 482 30.53 13.23 1.29
CA GLY A 482 31.03 12.30 2.32
C GLY A 482 29.97 11.90 3.35
N THR A 483 28.68 11.99 3.01
CA THR A 483 27.55 11.72 3.92
C THR A 483 26.89 10.37 3.69
N VAL A 484 27.41 9.52 2.79
CA VAL A 484 26.87 8.18 2.50
C VAL A 484 27.94 7.10 2.48
N ALA A 485 27.57 5.87 2.85
CA ALA A 485 28.45 4.71 2.78
C ALA A 485 28.65 4.20 1.35
N THR A 486 27.83 4.63 0.40
CA THR A 486 27.78 4.06 -0.96
C THR A 486 29.05 4.33 -1.73
N ARG A 487 29.62 3.28 -2.31
CA ARG A 487 30.83 3.28 -3.15
C ARG A 487 30.61 2.67 -4.51
N LYS A 488 29.44 2.07 -4.75
CA LYS A 488 29.06 1.55 -6.06
C LYS A 488 27.54 1.64 -6.25
N VAL A 489 27.12 2.15 -7.41
CA VAL A 489 25.72 2.20 -7.83
C VAL A 489 25.61 1.66 -9.24
N THR A 490 24.79 0.63 -9.43
CA THR A 490 24.50 0.05 -10.75
C THR A 490 23.02 0.28 -11.07
N LEU A 491 22.74 1.21 -11.98
CA LEU A 491 21.40 1.47 -12.51
C LEU A 491 21.16 0.60 -13.73
N ILE A 492 20.15 -0.28 -13.66
CA ILE A 492 19.77 -1.18 -14.75
C ILE A 492 18.40 -0.76 -15.24
N TRP A 493 18.32 -0.22 -16.45
CA TRP A 493 17.06 0.25 -17.02
C TRP A 493 16.67 -0.55 -18.25
N ILE A 494 15.48 -1.17 -18.20
CA ILE A 494 14.96 -2.04 -19.24
C ILE A 494 13.81 -1.33 -19.95
N ILE A 495 14.00 -1.03 -21.23
CA ILE A 495 13.04 -0.32 -22.09
C ILE A 495 12.67 -1.13 -23.33
N ARG A 496 11.55 -0.78 -23.96
CA ARG A 496 11.12 -1.42 -25.20
C ARG A 496 11.85 -0.82 -26.40
N HIS A 497 11.88 0.51 -26.49
CA HIS A 497 12.42 1.25 -27.62
C HIS A 497 13.36 2.36 -27.13
N SER A 498 14.29 2.78 -28.00
CA SER A 498 15.27 3.86 -27.77
C SER A 498 14.60 5.21 -27.50
N GLU A 499 13.42 5.47 -28.08
CA GLU A 499 12.61 6.68 -27.83
C GLU A 499 12.32 6.93 -26.34
N HIS A 500 12.29 5.89 -25.51
CA HIS A 500 12.02 6.03 -24.07
C HIS A 500 13.15 6.79 -23.35
N LEU A 501 14.35 6.88 -23.93
CA LEU A 501 15.45 7.65 -23.36
C LEU A 501 15.09 9.14 -23.20
N GLU A 502 14.21 9.66 -24.06
CA GLU A 502 13.70 11.04 -23.98
C GLU A 502 12.97 11.33 -22.67
N TRP A 503 12.43 10.31 -22.00
CA TRP A 503 11.70 10.48 -20.74
C TRP A 503 12.57 11.08 -19.65
N VAL A 504 13.85 10.71 -19.62
CA VAL A 504 14.80 11.06 -18.57
C VAL A 504 15.90 12.02 -19.01
N ARG A 505 15.89 12.44 -20.29
CA ARG A 505 16.93 13.30 -20.88
C ARG A 505 17.31 14.50 -20.01
N PRO A 506 16.37 15.34 -19.49
CA PRO A 506 16.75 16.51 -18.69
C PRO A 506 17.40 16.15 -17.33
N TYR A 507 17.05 15.00 -16.77
CA TYR A 507 17.62 14.53 -15.51
C TYR A 507 19.03 13.99 -15.76
N MET A 508 19.22 13.30 -16.89
CA MET A 508 20.54 12.81 -17.31
C MET A 508 21.50 13.95 -17.67
N GLU A 509 21.00 15.04 -18.27
CA GLU A 509 21.79 16.25 -18.51
C GLU A 509 22.31 16.88 -17.21
N GLN A 510 21.64 16.67 -16.07
CA GLN A 510 22.11 17.09 -14.76
C GLN A 510 23.01 16.04 -14.08
N ILE A 511 22.72 14.75 -14.22
CA ILE A 511 23.47 13.66 -13.58
C ILE A 511 24.83 13.45 -14.26
N LEU A 512 24.88 13.51 -15.59
CA LEU A 512 26.09 13.17 -16.34
C LEU A 512 27.27 14.11 -16.02
N PRO A 513 27.09 15.44 -15.86
CA PRO A 513 28.18 16.35 -15.50
C PRO A 513 28.60 16.32 -14.02
N MET A 514 27.89 15.61 -13.14
CA MET A 514 28.20 15.61 -11.70
C MET A 514 29.63 15.14 -11.41
N LYS A 515 30.31 15.83 -10.49
CA LYS A 515 31.68 15.51 -10.04
C LYS A 515 31.75 14.07 -9.54
N ARG A 516 32.84 13.37 -9.87
CA ARG A 516 33.12 11.98 -9.43
C ARG A 516 32.04 10.94 -9.76
N ARG A 517 31.05 11.28 -10.60
CA ARG A 517 29.96 10.37 -10.99
C ARG A 517 30.45 9.07 -11.60
N LYS A 518 31.53 9.12 -12.39
CA LYS A 518 32.13 7.93 -13.04
C LYS A 518 32.78 6.94 -12.05
N GLU A 519 33.11 7.38 -10.83
CA GLU A 519 33.63 6.51 -9.77
C GLU A 519 32.51 5.69 -9.11
N LEU A 520 31.31 6.29 -9.02
CA LEU A 520 30.19 5.72 -8.26
C LEU A 520 29.17 5.01 -9.15
N LEU A 521 28.75 5.64 -10.25
CA LEU A 521 27.56 5.25 -11.01
C LEU A 521 27.92 4.55 -12.33
N THR A 522 27.38 3.35 -12.50
CA THR A 522 27.33 2.61 -13.77
C THR A 522 25.87 2.48 -14.22
N ILE A 523 25.60 2.80 -15.48
CA ILE A 523 24.27 2.73 -16.09
C ILE A 523 24.31 1.66 -17.19
N LYS A 524 23.43 0.67 -17.07
CA LYS A 524 23.23 -0.41 -18.05
C LYS A 524 21.81 -0.30 -18.60
N ILE A 525 21.68 -0.01 -19.89
CA ILE A 525 20.40 0.16 -20.58
C ILE A 525 20.15 -1.05 -21.46
N TYR A 526 19.03 -1.73 -21.25
CA TYR A 526 18.62 -2.88 -22.05
C TYR A 526 17.43 -2.51 -22.93
N VAL A 527 17.62 -2.51 -24.25
CA VAL A 527 16.58 -2.21 -25.23
C VAL A 527 16.05 -3.51 -25.82
N THR A 528 14.84 -3.88 -25.38
CA THR A 528 14.28 -5.22 -25.67
C THR A 528 13.73 -5.38 -27.09
N ARG A 529 13.44 -4.27 -27.78
CA ARG A 529 12.97 -4.23 -29.18
C ARG A 529 13.64 -3.06 -29.92
N PRO A 530 14.95 -3.16 -30.22
CA PRO A 530 15.64 -2.13 -30.98
C PRO A 530 15.02 -2.07 -32.39
N ARG A 531 14.67 -0.87 -32.86
CA ARG A 531 14.19 -0.69 -34.24
C ARG A 531 15.35 -0.72 -35.22
N ASN A 532 16.44 -0.03 -34.87
CA ASN A 532 17.66 0.08 -35.66
C ASN A 532 18.86 -0.36 -34.83
N ALA A 533 19.81 -1.07 -35.43
CA ALA A 533 21.07 -1.42 -34.78
C ALA A 533 21.92 -0.18 -34.47
N ALA A 534 21.80 0.87 -35.28
CA ALA A 534 22.51 2.14 -35.10
C ALA A 534 22.15 2.87 -33.79
N ASP A 535 20.95 2.63 -33.24
CA ASP A 535 20.53 3.23 -31.97
C ASP A 535 21.28 2.61 -30.77
N MET A 536 21.94 1.46 -30.95
CA MET A 536 22.59 0.67 -29.89
C MET A 536 24.04 1.09 -29.67
N HIS A 537 24.28 2.37 -29.38
CA HIS A 537 25.61 2.89 -29.09
C HIS A 537 25.83 3.10 -27.59
N SER A 538 26.89 2.49 -27.05
CA SER A 538 27.32 2.74 -25.66
C SER A 538 28.05 4.08 -25.56
N ALA A 539 27.44 5.08 -24.93
CA ALA A 539 27.99 6.43 -24.84
C ALA A 539 29.31 6.50 -24.06
N SER A 540 29.56 5.58 -23.11
CA SER A 540 30.83 5.50 -22.37
C SER A 540 30.98 4.15 -21.67
N ARG A 541 32.15 3.87 -21.08
CA ARG A 541 32.36 2.70 -20.21
C ARG A 541 31.34 2.63 -19.05
N THR A 542 30.90 3.78 -18.55
CA THR A 542 29.94 3.90 -17.44
C THR A 542 28.48 3.98 -17.89
N VAL A 543 28.21 4.10 -19.20
CA VAL A 543 26.86 4.18 -19.78
C VAL A 543 26.80 3.23 -20.97
N GLN A 544 26.35 2.02 -20.69
CA GLN A 544 26.38 0.89 -21.61
C GLN A 544 24.97 0.59 -22.10
N MET A 545 24.84 0.25 -23.39
CA MET A 545 23.58 -0.12 -24.01
C MET A 545 23.68 -1.53 -24.60
N PHE A 546 22.68 -2.36 -24.31
CA PHE A 546 22.62 -3.76 -24.71
C PHE A 546 21.29 -4.06 -25.40
N PRO A 547 21.29 -4.82 -26.52
CA PRO A 547 20.07 -5.30 -27.13
C PRO A 547 19.48 -6.48 -26.34
N GLY A 548 18.16 -6.60 -26.36
CA GLY A 548 17.44 -7.74 -25.78
C GLY A 548 17.10 -7.59 -24.30
N ARG A 549 16.60 -8.69 -23.71
CA ARG A 549 16.26 -8.74 -22.28
C ARG A 549 17.48 -9.21 -21.47
N PRO A 550 17.79 -8.57 -20.34
CA PRO A 550 18.87 -9.04 -19.49
C PRO A 550 18.52 -10.37 -18.82
N ASP A 551 19.53 -11.22 -18.63
CA ASP A 551 19.45 -12.28 -17.64
C ASP A 551 19.68 -11.67 -16.24
N VAL A 552 18.58 -11.49 -15.51
CA VAL A 552 18.59 -10.89 -14.18
C VAL A 552 19.37 -11.75 -13.18
N GLU A 553 19.36 -13.08 -13.33
CA GLU A 553 20.05 -13.97 -12.40
C GLU A 553 21.56 -13.84 -12.54
N ILE A 554 22.07 -13.76 -13.77
CA ILE A 554 23.48 -13.53 -14.06
C ILE A 554 23.90 -12.13 -13.58
N LEU A 555 23.13 -11.09 -13.92
CA LEU A 555 23.47 -9.72 -13.51
C LEU A 555 23.57 -9.56 -12.00
N VAL A 556 22.63 -10.13 -11.24
CA VAL A 556 22.68 -10.07 -9.78
C VAL A 556 23.90 -10.85 -9.27
N LYS A 557 24.21 -12.03 -9.80
CA LYS A 557 25.39 -12.81 -9.40
C LYS A 557 26.70 -12.05 -9.65
N GLU A 558 26.84 -11.40 -10.81
CA GLU A 558 28.01 -10.57 -11.14
C GLU A 558 28.18 -9.41 -10.16
N GLU A 559 27.09 -8.69 -9.86
CA GLU A 559 27.15 -7.57 -8.93
C GLU A 559 27.39 -8.01 -7.47
N VAL A 560 26.88 -9.19 -7.08
CA VAL A 560 27.15 -9.84 -5.79
C VAL A 560 28.62 -10.25 -5.66
N ALA A 561 29.23 -10.80 -6.72
CA ALA A 561 30.67 -11.08 -6.72
C ALA A 561 31.48 -9.79 -6.50
N ALA A 562 31.08 -8.70 -7.15
CA ALA A 562 31.66 -7.36 -7.01
C ALA A 562 31.05 -6.53 -5.86
N GLN A 563 30.48 -7.17 -4.84
CA GLN A 563 29.82 -6.48 -3.72
C GLN A 563 30.81 -5.66 -2.88
N VAL A 564 30.38 -4.42 -2.57
CA VAL A 564 31.05 -3.50 -1.63
C VAL A 564 30.13 -3.24 -0.44
N GLY A 565 30.62 -3.51 0.78
CA GLY A 565 29.81 -3.37 1.99
C GLY A 565 28.49 -4.15 1.94
N ALA A 566 27.49 -3.70 2.68
CA ALA A 566 26.14 -4.24 2.51
C ALA A 566 25.55 -3.78 1.18
N MET A 567 24.80 -4.67 0.52
CA MET A 567 24.16 -4.42 -0.76
C MET A 567 22.65 -4.20 -0.60
N CYS A 568 22.09 -3.26 -1.37
CA CYS A 568 20.65 -3.14 -1.55
C CYS A 568 20.31 -3.34 -3.03
N VAL A 569 19.28 -4.14 -3.30
CA VAL A 569 18.71 -4.32 -4.62
C VAL A 569 17.29 -3.78 -4.61
N THR A 570 17.04 -2.72 -5.38
CA THR A 570 15.71 -2.14 -5.55
C THR A 570 15.14 -2.52 -6.91
N VAL A 571 13.82 -2.70 -7.01
CA VAL A 571 13.15 -2.89 -8.29
C VAL A 571 11.84 -2.12 -8.37
N CYS A 572 11.65 -1.43 -9.50
CA CYS A 572 10.38 -0.81 -9.87
C CYS A 572 10.12 -1.08 -11.35
N GLY A 573 9.04 -1.79 -11.67
CA GLY A 573 8.72 -2.19 -13.04
C GLY A 573 7.66 -3.29 -13.10
N PRO A 574 7.50 -3.94 -14.27
CA PRO A 574 6.51 -5.01 -14.45
C PRO A 574 6.70 -6.15 -13.45
N GLY A 575 5.60 -6.75 -12.97
CA GLY A 575 5.66 -7.82 -11.96
C GLY A 575 6.55 -9.01 -12.34
N THR A 576 6.70 -9.31 -13.64
CA THR A 576 7.63 -10.35 -14.13
C THR A 576 9.11 -10.01 -13.90
N LEU A 577 9.48 -8.73 -14.06
CA LEU A 577 10.83 -8.24 -13.75
C LEU A 577 11.06 -8.29 -12.25
N ALA A 578 10.10 -7.79 -11.47
CA ALA A 578 10.21 -7.73 -10.01
C ALA A 578 10.32 -9.13 -9.37
N ASP A 579 9.52 -10.09 -9.84
CA ASP A 579 9.61 -11.50 -9.43
C ASP A 579 10.95 -12.14 -9.83
N GLY A 580 11.49 -11.79 -11.00
CA GLY A 580 12.82 -12.23 -11.45
C GLY A 580 13.95 -11.71 -10.56
N VAL A 581 13.95 -10.41 -10.25
CA VAL A 581 14.94 -9.78 -9.35
C VAL A 581 14.82 -10.37 -7.95
N ARG A 582 13.60 -10.50 -7.40
CA ARG A 582 13.35 -11.15 -6.11
C ARG A 582 13.95 -12.55 -6.06
N LYS A 583 13.70 -13.38 -7.08
CA LYS A 583 14.24 -14.75 -7.16
C LYS A 583 15.77 -14.73 -7.13
N ALA A 584 16.39 -13.89 -7.98
CA ALA A 584 17.84 -13.78 -8.07
C ALA A 584 18.47 -13.33 -6.74
N VAL A 585 17.88 -12.33 -6.07
CA VAL A 585 18.36 -11.86 -4.76
C VAL A 585 18.21 -12.95 -3.69
N ARG A 586 17.11 -13.70 -3.70
CA ARG A 586 16.91 -14.83 -2.76
C ARG A 586 17.96 -15.92 -2.89
N GLN A 587 18.36 -16.25 -4.13
CA GLN A 587 19.38 -17.26 -4.38
C GLN A 587 20.76 -16.85 -3.84
N ASN A 588 21.02 -15.54 -3.69
CA ASN A 588 22.30 -15.01 -3.23
C ASN A 588 22.27 -14.53 -1.75
N GLN A 589 21.23 -14.84 -0.98
CA GLN A 589 21.15 -14.40 0.43
C GLN A 589 22.25 -14.99 1.32
N GLU A 590 22.80 -16.15 0.98
CA GLU A 590 23.87 -16.81 1.74
C GLU A 590 25.26 -16.22 1.49
N THR A 591 25.48 -15.61 0.32
CA THR A 591 26.82 -15.18 -0.11
C THR A 591 27.24 -13.82 0.47
N GLY A 592 26.28 -12.98 0.85
CA GLY A 592 26.57 -11.64 1.40
C GLY A 592 25.34 -10.98 2.01
N THR A 593 25.55 -9.84 2.68
CA THR A 593 24.46 -9.04 3.24
C THR A 593 23.73 -8.30 2.11
N ILE A 594 22.58 -8.83 1.68
CA ILE A 594 21.79 -8.27 0.57
C ILE A 594 20.36 -8.02 1.03
N ASP A 595 19.93 -6.76 0.96
CA ASP A 595 18.55 -6.35 1.21
C ASP A 595 17.80 -6.15 -0.13
N PHE A 596 16.54 -6.58 -0.16
CA PHE A 596 15.65 -6.42 -1.32
C PHE A 596 14.53 -5.44 -1.00
N ILE A 597 14.32 -4.47 -1.90
CA ILE A 597 13.24 -3.47 -1.80
C ILE A 597 12.47 -3.50 -3.12
N GLU A 598 11.16 -3.68 -3.04
CA GLU A 598 10.27 -3.65 -4.19
C GLU A 598 9.32 -2.47 -4.04
N GLU A 599 9.28 -1.60 -5.05
CA GLU A 599 8.25 -0.58 -5.19
C GLU A 599 7.38 -0.98 -6.38
N SER A 600 6.10 -1.25 -6.13
CA SER A 600 5.15 -1.56 -7.18
C SER A 600 3.79 -0.94 -6.91
N PHE A 601 3.26 -0.33 -7.95
CA PHE A 601 1.94 0.25 -7.98
C PHE A 601 0.99 -0.75 -8.65
N THR A 602 0.42 -1.65 -7.84
CA THR A 602 -0.56 -2.66 -8.28
C THR A 602 -1.95 -2.23 -7.83
N TRP A 603 -2.60 -1.35 -8.59
CA TRP A 603 -4.00 -0.96 -8.37
C TRP A 603 -4.91 -1.53 -9.45
#